data_AF-A0A926D8H0-F1
#
_entry.id   AF-A0A926D8H0-F1
#
_cell.length_a   1.000
_cell.length_b   1.000
_cell.length_c   1.000
_cell.angle_alpha   90.00
_cell.angle_beta   90.00
_cell.angle_gamma   90.00
#
_symmetry.space_group_name_H-M   'P 1'
#
loop_
_entity.id
_entity.type
_entity.pdbx_description
1 polymer ?
#
loop_
_entity_poly.entity_id
_entity_poly.type
_entity_poly.pdbx_seq_one_letter_code
_entity_poly.pdbx_strand_id
1 'polypeptide(L)'
;MKQHTGRKIAILCIFACFLILFFVLMAVRLQLAAAQTGQFRNKVWQGDETVYSQVSCYLSEDAGLSADSITELRRGLDLELETASLKPANDSARLWIDAYSTETTLTAENGGNSVKVSATAVGGEFFFFHPIPLLSGYYFSEEELMHDRVVIDENLAWQFFGSSDVAGQRITIGGKPFLVAAVTQPEDNALFAASYGKKPHLYLSYSALAEMLPERKITCYEAILPSPVTGFGKELVAKGLSDAGFSAEAVENSARFSIPNLWERLKSIGNRSMRLDTIQYPYWENIAVVIQDRCALFLFGELAALALSLIALVIAFLIFKQDLKALGGKLVPKHFKR
;
A
#
# COMPACT_ATOMS: atom_id res chain seq x y z
N MET A 1 14.85 49.67 25.39
CA MET A 1 13.86 48.68 25.88
C MET A 1 12.93 48.13 24.79
N LYS A 2 12.29 48.96 23.94
CA LYS A 2 11.38 48.47 22.86
C LYS A 2 12.04 47.53 21.83
N GLN A 3 13.29 47.79 21.41
CA GLN A 3 13.99 46.99 20.39
C GLN A 3 14.32 45.55 20.84
N HIS A 4 14.62 45.34 22.13
CA HIS A 4 14.84 44.00 22.70
C HIS A 4 13.54 43.19 22.86
N THR A 5 12.40 43.88 22.99
CA THR A 5 11.08 43.22 23.10
C THR A 5 10.61 42.72 21.74
N GLY A 6 10.78 43.53 20.69
CA GLY A 6 10.43 43.14 19.31
C GLY A 6 11.23 41.92 18.79
N ARG A 7 12.52 41.83 19.12
CA ARG A 7 13.36 40.66 18.74
C ARG A 7 12.89 39.36 19.38
N LYS A 8 12.46 39.38 20.64
CA LYS A 8 11.93 38.20 21.34
C LYS A 8 10.62 37.73 20.75
N ILE A 9 9.71 38.68 20.49
CA ILE A 9 8.42 38.39 19.85
C ILE A 9 8.66 37.76 18.47
N ALA A 10 9.60 38.31 17.68
CA ALA A 10 9.94 37.75 16.38
C ALA A 10 10.44 36.30 16.45
N ILE A 11 11.33 35.96 17.41
CA ILE A 11 11.85 34.59 17.57
C ILE A 11 10.76 33.62 18.05
N LEU A 12 9.88 34.06 18.95
CA LEU A 12 8.72 33.27 19.37
C LEU A 12 7.73 33.04 18.22
N CYS A 13 7.53 34.03 17.35
CA CYS A 13 6.75 33.85 16.13
C CYS A 13 7.42 32.85 15.18
N ILE A 14 8.74 32.92 14.99
CA ILE A 14 9.48 31.94 14.17
C ILE A 14 9.34 30.52 14.73
N PHE A 15 9.49 30.36 16.05
CA PHE A 15 9.24 29.10 16.73
C PHE A 15 7.83 28.57 16.44
N ALA A 16 6.81 29.40 16.64
CA ALA A 16 5.43 29.04 16.38
C ALA A 16 5.19 28.67 14.91
N CYS A 17 5.75 29.42 13.96
CA CYS A 17 5.63 29.13 12.54
C CYS A 17 6.21 27.76 12.17
N PHE A 18 7.41 27.42 12.64
CA PHE A 18 8.01 26.11 12.36
C PHE A 18 7.27 24.97 13.06
N LEU A 19 6.73 25.20 14.26
CA LEU A 19 5.93 24.22 14.96
C LEU A 19 4.59 23.97 14.24
N ILE A 20 3.93 25.02 13.73
CA ILE A 20 2.73 24.90 12.91
C ILE A 20 3.06 24.13 11.62
N LEU A 21 4.15 24.47 10.95
CA LEU A 21 4.59 23.76 9.74
C LEU A 21 4.82 22.26 10.02
N PHE A 22 5.45 21.91 11.15
CA PHE A 22 5.60 20.51 11.58
C PHE A 22 4.25 19.79 11.65
N PHE A 23 3.26 20.36 12.34
CA PHE A 23 1.94 19.75 12.46
C PHE A 23 1.20 19.64 11.12
N VAL A 24 1.34 20.63 10.24
CA VAL A 24 0.75 20.60 8.90
C VAL A 24 1.36 19.48 8.07
N LEU A 25 2.69 19.36 8.04
CA LEU A 25 3.37 18.29 7.29
C LEU A 25 3.00 16.91 7.83
N MET A 26 2.95 16.76 9.16
CA MET A 26 2.52 15.53 9.83
C MET A 26 1.07 15.16 9.46
N ALA A 27 0.15 16.13 9.51
CA ALA A 27 -1.25 15.89 9.14
C ALA A 27 -1.38 15.44 7.69
N VAL A 28 -0.68 16.11 6.76
CA VAL A 28 -0.65 15.76 5.34
C VAL A 28 -0.09 14.35 5.15
N ARG A 29 1.04 14.00 5.77
CA ARG A 29 1.63 12.65 5.70
C ARG A 29 0.66 11.58 6.18
N LEU A 30 0.04 11.79 7.35
CA LEU A 30 -0.92 10.84 7.92
C LEU A 30 -2.15 10.67 7.02
N GLN A 31 -2.66 11.76 6.42
CA GLN A 31 -3.78 11.71 5.49
C GLN A 31 -3.41 10.96 4.20
N LEU A 32 -2.24 11.21 3.62
CA LEU A 32 -1.77 10.48 2.43
C LEU A 32 -1.64 8.99 2.71
N ALA A 33 -1.05 8.61 3.85
CA ALA A 33 -0.95 7.21 4.25
C ALA A 33 -2.34 6.59 4.46
N ALA A 34 -3.22 7.24 5.22
CA ALA A 34 -4.55 6.73 5.52
C ALA A 34 -5.44 6.55 4.27
N ALA A 35 -5.22 7.36 3.23
CA ALA A 35 -5.93 7.22 1.95
C ALA A 35 -5.57 5.94 1.19
N GLN A 36 -4.46 5.28 1.50
CA GLN A 36 -4.05 4.00 0.89
C GLN A 36 -4.77 2.82 1.55
N THR A 37 -6.10 2.77 1.43
CA THR A 37 -6.95 1.78 2.10
C THR A 37 -6.58 0.33 1.74
N GLY A 38 -6.15 0.08 0.49
CA GLY A 38 -5.66 -1.23 0.03
C GLY A 38 -4.38 -1.71 0.76
N GLN A 39 -3.62 -0.82 1.40
CA GLN A 39 -2.43 -1.18 2.17
C GLN A 39 -2.73 -1.54 3.64
N PHE A 40 -3.98 -1.41 4.07
CA PHE A 40 -4.42 -1.59 5.47
C PHE A 40 -5.66 -2.48 5.61
N ARG A 41 -5.83 -3.44 4.70
CA ARG A 41 -6.97 -4.38 4.71
C ARG A 41 -6.89 -5.34 5.90
N ASN A 42 -5.70 -5.56 6.46
CA ASN A 42 -5.53 -6.24 7.74
C ASN A 42 -6.34 -5.60 8.87
N LYS A 43 -6.67 -4.30 8.83
CA LYS A 43 -7.45 -3.63 9.88
C LYS A 43 -8.85 -4.22 10.09
N VAL A 44 -9.43 -4.82 9.06
CA VAL A 44 -10.74 -5.50 9.14
C VAL A 44 -10.64 -6.80 9.96
N TRP A 45 -9.44 -7.38 10.03
CA TRP A 45 -9.15 -8.63 10.74
C TRP A 45 -8.60 -8.42 12.16
N GLN A 46 -8.27 -7.18 12.53
CA GLN A 46 -7.77 -6.86 13.86
C GLN A 46 -8.84 -7.17 14.91
N GLY A 47 -8.51 -8.02 15.87
CA GLY A 47 -9.32 -8.24 17.07
C GLY A 47 -8.68 -7.56 18.29
N ASP A 48 -9.35 -7.62 19.44
CA ASP A 48 -8.82 -7.04 20.68
C ASP A 48 -7.50 -7.68 21.12
N GLU A 49 -7.29 -8.95 20.80
CA GLU A 49 -6.13 -9.75 21.23
C GLU A 49 -5.17 -10.13 20.10
N THR A 50 -5.63 -10.12 18.84
CA THR A 50 -4.85 -10.63 17.70
C THR A 50 -4.53 -9.53 16.71
N VAL A 51 -3.23 -9.25 16.57
CA VAL A 51 -2.71 -8.33 15.56
C VAL A 51 -2.48 -9.07 14.26
N TYR A 52 -2.89 -8.45 13.14
CA TYR A 52 -2.71 -8.99 11.80
C TYR A 52 -1.71 -8.16 10.99
N SER A 53 -0.86 -8.82 10.21
CA SER A 53 -0.03 -8.19 9.18
C SER A 53 -0.63 -8.43 7.81
N GLN A 54 -0.58 -7.41 6.95
CA GLN A 54 -0.78 -7.54 5.51
C GLN A 54 0.59 -7.56 4.84
N VAL A 55 0.81 -8.55 3.98
CA VAL A 55 2.07 -8.79 3.27
C VAL A 55 1.78 -8.98 1.79
N SER A 56 2.60 -8.38 0.94
CA SER A 56 2.63 -8.60 -0.51
C SER A 56 4.03 -9.09 -0.90
N CYS A 57 4.08 -10.10 -1.77
CA CYS A 57 5.28 -10.69 -2.32
C CYS A 57 5.24 -10.57 -3.84
N TYR A 58 6.28 -9.98 -4.42
CA TYR A 58 6.41 -9.78 -5.86
C TYR A 58 7.49 -10.69 -6.42
N LEU A 59 7.16 -11.39 -7.49
CA LEU A 59 8.03 -12.35 -8.15
C LEU A 59 8.24 -11.94 -9.61
N SER A 60 9.38 -12.34 -10.16
CA SER A 60 9.60 -12.23 -11.58
C SER A 60 8.73 -13.25 -12.33
N GLU A 61 8.41 -12.95 -13.58
CA GLU A 61 7.58 -13.83 -14.39
C GLU A 61 8.20 -15.22 -14.63
N ASP A 62 9.52 -15.28 -14.71
CA ASP A 62 10.30 -16.51 -14.85
C ASP A 62 10.43 -17.31 -13.55
N ALA A 63 9.93 -16.81 -12.42
CA ALA A 63 9.96 -17.53 -11.14
C ALA A 63 9.14 -18.83 -11.15
N GLY A 64 8.14 -18.95 -12.04
CA GLY A 64 7.43 -20.22 -12.23
C GLY A 64 6.29 -20.49 -11.23
N LEU A 65 5.91 -19.53 -10.39
CA LEU A 65 4.88 -19.72 -9.37
C LEU A 65 3.52 -20.08 -10.00
N SER A 66 2.94 -21.20 -9.55
CA SER A 66 1.72 -21.80 -10.10
C SER A 66 0.64 -21.97 -9.03
N ALA A 67 -0.60 -22.28 -9.43
CA ALA A 67 -1.70 -22.54 -8.49
C ALA A 67 -1.42 -23.74 -7.54
N ASP A 68 -0.72 -24.77 -8.04
CA ASP A 68 -0.29 -25.90 -7.21
C ASP A 68 0.74 -25.45 -6.16
N SER A 69 1.67 -24.57 -6.55
CA SER A 69 2.64 -23.96 -5.64
C SER A 69 1.96 -23.12 -4.56
N ILE A 70 0.90 -22.39 -4.90
CA ILE A 70 0.08 -21.64 -3.92
C ILE A 70 -0.60 -22.60 -2.95
N THR A 71 -1.12 -23.73 -3.43
CA THR A 71 -1.76 -24.74 -2.56
C THR A 71 -0.78 -25.31 -1.54
N GLU A 72 0.44 -25.64 -1.97
CA GLU A 72 1.49 -26.09 -1.04
C GLU A 72 1.96 -24.99 -0.10
N LEU A 73 2.04 -23.73 -0.57
CA LEU A 73 2.36 -22.59 0.28
C LEU A 73 1.31 -22.41 1.37
N ARG A 74 0.02 -22.45 1.04
CA ARG A 74 -1.10 -22.38 2.00
C ARG A 74 -0.96 -23.45 3.09
N ARG A 75 -0.71 -24.71 2.70
CA ARG A 75 -0.49 -25.82 3.63
C ARG A 75 0.73 -25.60 4.53
N GLY A 76 1.83 -25.07 3.98
CA GLY A 76 3.03 -24.74 4.75
C GLY A 76 2.79 -23.63 5.77
N LEU A 77 2.07 -22.59 5.37
CA LEU A 77 1.69 -21.48 6.25
C LEU A 77 0.77 -21.94 7.39
N ASP A 78 -0.22 -22.79 7.10
CA ASP A 78 -1.09 -23.38 8.12
C ASP A 78 -0.29 -24.14 9.19
N LEU A 79 0.69 -24.95 8.76
CA LEU A 79 1.54 -25.73 9.68
C LEU A 79 2.39 -24.84 10.59
N GLU A 80 2.98 -23.78 10.03
CA GLU A 80 3.81 -22.84 10.78
C GLU A 80 2.97 -21.99 11.75
N LEU A 81 1.76 -21.57 11.34
CA LEU A 81 0.82 -20.88 12.22
C LEU A 81 0.36 -21.79 13.37
N GLU A 82 0.08 -23.07 13.09
CA GLU A 82 -0.26 -24.05 14.13
C GLU A 82 0.91 -24.27 15.10
N THR A 83 2.14 -24.36 14.58
CA THR A 83 3.37 -24.48 15.39
C THR A 83 3.56 -23.26 16.29
N ALA A 84 3.21 -22.06 15.82
CA ALA A 84 3.18 -20.84 16.60
C ALA A 84 1.98 -20.75 17.58
N SER A 85 1.16 -21.80 17.67
CA SER A 85 -0.06 -21.87 18.50
C SER A 85 -1.12 -20.83 18.14
N LEU A 86 -1.12 -20.36 16.89
CA LEU A 86 -2.13 -19.45 16.35
C LEU A 86 -3.23 -20.30 15.72
N LYS A 87 -4.44 -20.23 16.27
CA LYS A 87 -5.57 -21.06 15.84
C LYS A 87 -6.78 -20.20 15.50
N PRO A 88 -7.62 -20.64 14.55
CA PRO A 88 -8.88 -19.97 14.31
C PRO A 88 -9.75 -19.93 15.57
N ALA A 89 -10.63 -18.93 15.65
CA ALA A 89 -11.55 -18.79 16.78
C ALA A 89 -12.53 -19.98 16.92
N ASN A 90 -12.84 -20.65 15.82
CA ASN A 90 -13.64 -21.88 15.76
C ASN A 90 -13.36 -22.63 14.44
N ASP A 91 -13.83 -23.88 14.33
CA ASP A 91 -13.57 -24.77 13.19
C ASP A 91 -14.07 -24.25 11.84
N SER A 92 -14.96 -23.24 11.83
CA SER A 92 -15.50 -22.62 10.60
C SER A 92 -14.88 -21.25 10.30
N ALA A 93 -14.05 -20.72 11.19
CA ALA A 93 -13.38 -19.45 11.00
C ALA A 93 -12.09 -19.65 10.21
N ARG A 94 -11.83 -18.78 9.24
CA ARG A 94 -10.50 -18.68 8.63
C ARG A 94 -9.60 -17.92 9.59
N LEU A 95 -8.38 -18.41 9.82
CA LEU A 95 -7.38 -17.69 10.62
C LEU A 95 -6.71 -16.58 9.82
N TRP A 96 -6.57 -16.77 8.51
CA TRP A 96 -5.87 -15.90 7.57
C TRP A 96 -6.50 -16.03 6.18
N ILE A 97 -6.18 -15.08 5.30
CA ILE A 97 -6.61 -15.08 3.90
C ILE A 97 -5.45 -14.71 2.99
N ASP A 98 -5.53 -15.15 1.75
CA ASP A 98 -4.58 -14.78 0.70
C ASP A 98 -5.26 -14.43 -0.61
N ALA A 99 -4.47 -13.82 -1.48
CA ALA A 99 -4.79 -13.56 -2.86
C ALA A 99 -3.54 -13.75 -3.70
N TYR A 100 -3.73 -14.04 -4.98
CA TYR A 100 -2.63 -14.09 -5.93
C TYR A 100 -3.07 -13.57 -7.28
N SER A 101 -2.13 -13.01 -8.03
CA SER A 101 -2.45 -12.46 -9.34
C SER A 101 -1.27 -12.45 -10.30
N THR A 102 -1.60 -12.27 -11.57
CA THR A 102 -0.64 -11.92 -12.62
C THR A 102 -1.28 -10.93 -13.59
N GLU A 103 -0.46 -10.10 -14.23
CA GLU A 103 -0.92 -9.14 -15.23
C GLU A 103 -0.45 -9.55 -16.63
N THR A 104 -1.33 -9.38 -17.62
CA THR A 104 -1.01 -9.62 -19.02
C THR A 104 -1.83 -8.71 -19.93
N THR A 105 -1.63 -8.79 -21.24
CA THR A 105 -2.50 -8.16 -22.23
C THR A 105 -3.30 -9.23 -22.94
N LEU A 106 -4.62 -9.04 -23.02
CA LEU A 106 -5.53 -9.90 -23.76
C LEU A 106 -6.25 -9.10 -24.86
N THR A 107 -7.00 -9.81 -25.70
CA THR A 107 -7.97 -9.23 -26.62
C THR A 107 -9.36 -9.65 -26.17
N ALA A 108 -10.21 -8.67 -25.89
CA ALA A 108 -11.62 -8.88 -25.62
C ALA A 108 -12.44 -8.49 -26.86
N GLU A 109 -13.56 -9.16 -27.06
CA GLU A 109 -14.41 -9.00 -28.24
C GLU A 109 -15.89 -8.95 -27.86
N ASN A 110 -16.65 -8.08 -28.52
CA ASN A 110 -18.10 -8.06 -28.44
C ASN A 110 -18.71 -7.48 -29.72
N GLY A 111 -19.72 -8.15 -30.29
CA GLY A 111 -20.51 -7.60 -31.41
C GLY A 111 -19.70 -7.18 -32.65
N GLY A 112 -18.55 -7.81 -32.91
CA GLY A 112 -17.64 -7.45 -34.00
C GLY A 112 -16.58 -6.40 -33.65
N ASN A 113 -16.66 -5.77 -32.48
CA ASN A 113 -15.61 -4.92 -31.94
C ASN A 113 -14.56 -5.76 -31.23
N SER A 114 -13.28 -5.42 -31.41
CA SER A 114 -12.14 -6.08 -30.77
C SER A 114 -11.25 -5.03 -30.12
N VAL A 115 -10.94 -5.23 -28.84
CA VAL A 115 -10.23 -4.26 -27.99
C VAL A 115 -9.09 -4.97 -27.27
N LYS A 116 -7.88 -4.40 -27.36
CA LYS A 116 -6.74 -4.84 -26.53
C LYS A 116 -6.90 -4.29 -25.12
N VAL A 117 -6.87 -5.19 -24.14
CA VAL A 117 -7.14 -4.88 -22.74
C VAL A 117 -5.96 -5.27 -21.87
N SER A 118 -5.75 -4.50 -20.80
CA SER A 118 -4.94 -4.96 -19.67
C SER A 118 -5.79 -5.97 -18.88
N ALA A 119 -5.20 -7.11 -18.52
CA ALA A 119 -5.90 -8.16 -17.80
C ALA A 119 -5.14 -8.50 -16.52
N THR A 120 -5.81 -8.42 -15.37
CA THR A 120 -5.30 -9.00 -14.12
C THR A 120 -6.03 -10.31 -13.89
N ALA A 121 -5.31 -11.42 -13.97
CA ALA A 121 -5.86 -12.72 -13.61
C ALA A 121 -5.64 -12.95 -12.11
N VAL A 122 -6.70 -13.33 -11.40
CA VAL A 122 -6.76 -13.30 -9.94
C VAL A 122 -7.22 -14.63 -9.34
N GLY A 123 -6.77 -14.91 -8.13
CA GLY A 123 -7.28 -15.99 -7.29
C GLY A 123 -7.20 -15.61 -5.81
N GLY A 124 -7.75 -16.45 -4.94
CA GLY A 124 -8.01 -16.11 -3.55
C GLY A 124 -8.98 -14.93 -3.40
N GLU A 125 -8.79 -14.19 -2.31
CA GLU A 125 -9.62 -13.06 -1.91
C GLU A 125 -9.19 -11.74 -2.57
N PHE A 126 -8.80 -11.74 -3.85
CA PHE A 126 -8.18 -10.57 -4.49
C PHE A 126 -8.96 -9.27 -4.30
N PHE A 127 -10.27 -9.27 -4.49
CA PHE A 127 -11.10 -8.08 -4.32
C PHE A 127 -11.29 -7.65 -2.86
N PHE A 128 -10.97 -8.52 -1.90
CA PHE A 128 -10.83 -8.11 -0.50
C PHE A 128 -9.56 -7.29 -0.29
N PHE A 129 -8.44 -7.68 -0.91
CA PHE A 129 -7.19 -6.91 -0.87
C PHE A 129 -7.30 -5.60 -1.67
N HIS A 130 -8.02 -5.66 -2.80
CA HIS A 130 -8.22 -4.56 -3.74
C HIS A 130 -9.71 -4.22 -3.88
N PRO A 131 -10.29 -3.44 -2.95
CA PRO A 131 -11.71 -3.08 -2.98
C PRO A 131 -11.99 -1.99 -4.03
N ILE A 132 -12.00 -2.37 -5.31
CA ILE A 132 -12.16 -1.45 -6.45
C ILE A 132 -13.63 -1.02 -6.58
N PRO A 133 -14.00 0.27 -6.45
CA PRO A 133 -15.40 0.70 -6.49
C PRO A 133 -16.17 0.15 -7.70
N LEU A 134 -17.40 -0.32 -7.47
CA LEU A 134 -18.27 -0.89 -8.50
C LEU A 134 -19.34 0.11 -8.92
N LEU A 135 -19.57 0.19 -10.24
CA LEU A 135 -20.70 0.90 -10.83
C LEU A 135 -21.94 -0.02 -10.96
N SER A 136 -21.71 -1.30 -11.23
CA SER A 136 -22.76 -2.32 -11.34
C SER A 136 -22.23 -3.72 -11.04
N GLY A 137 -23.14 -4.63 -10.68
CA GLY A 137 -22.85 -6.05 -10.44
C GLY A 137 -22.14 -6.34 -9.12
N TYR A 138 -21.43 -7.47 -9.07
CA TYR A 138 -20.69 -7.96 -7.90
C TYR A 138 -19.45 -8.75 -8.33
N TYR A 139 -18.43 -8.78 -7.47
CA TYR A 139 -17.23 -9.57 -7.74
C TYR A 139 -17.53 -11.06 -7.80
N PHE A 140 -16.80 -11.77 -8.66
CA PHE A 140 -16.73 -13.23 -8.60
C PHE A 140 -15.77 -13.68 -7.48
N SER A 141 -15.95 -14.90 -7.01
CA SER A 141 -15.07 -15.56 -6.02
C SER A 141 -14.30 -16.72 -6.64
N GLU A 142 -13.12 -17.03 -6.09
CA GLU A 142 -12.36 -18.26 -6.41
C GLU A 142 -13.18 -19.52 -6.11
N GLU A 143 -14.09 -19.47 -5.13
CA GLU A 143 -14.92 -20.61 -4.71
C GLU A 143 -16.08 -20.92 -5.67
N GLU A 144 -16.33 -20.08 -6.68
CA GLU A 144 -17.38 -20.32 -7.67
C GLU A 144 -17.05 -21.55 -8.54
N LEU A 145 -18.05 -22.41 -8.77
CA LEU A 145 -17.90 -23.62 -9.59
C LEU A 145 -17.53 -23.33 -11.06
N MET A 146 -17.98 -22.18 -11.57
CA MET A 146 -17.68 -21.73 -12.93
C MET A 146 -16.77 -20.53 -12.88
N HIS A 147 -15.72 -20.59 -13.69
CA HIS A 147 -14.68 -19.57 -13.78
C HIS A 147 -14.83 -18.71 -15.04
N ASP A 148 -16.04 -18.62 -15.59
CA ASP A 148 -16.40 -17.90 -16.82
C ASP A 148 -16.90 -16.47 -16.55
N ARG A 149 -16.61 -15.92 -15.37
CA ARG A 149 -16.98 -14.56 -14.97
C ARG A 149 -15.80 -13.60 -15.10
N VAL A 150 -16.13 -12.37 -15.48
CA VAL A 150 -15.17 -11.30 -15.70
C VAL A 150 -15.68 -10.00 -15.09
N VAL A 151 -14.80 -9.26 -14.42
CA VAL A 151 -15.06 -7.87 -14.03
C VAL A 151 -14.37 -6.97 -15.05
N ILE A 152 -15.07 -5.97 -15.58
CA ILE A 152 -14.52 -5.06 -16.58
C ILE A 152 -14.50 -3.63 -16.04
N ASP A 153 -13.59 -2.80 -16.54
CA ASP A 153 -13.62 -1.38 -16.22
C ASP A 153 -14.71 -0.63 -17.00
N GLU A 154 -15.06 0.56 -16.50
CA GLU A 154 -16.02 1.45 -17.14
C GLU A 154 -15.66 1.75 -18.61
N ASN A 155 -14.37 1.90 -18.94
CA ASN A 155 -13.93 2.18 -20.30
C ASN A 155 -14.28 1.04 -21.27
N LEU A 156 -14.07 -0.22 -20.86
CA LEU A 156 -14.41 -1.38 -21.67
C LEU A 156 -15.92 -1.54 -21.81
N ALA A 157 -16.66 -1.31 -20.72
CA ALA A 157 -18.12 -1.34 -20.70
C ALA A 157 -18.71 -0.34 -21.70
N TRP A 158 -18.22 0.91 -21.70
CA TRP A 158 -18.63 1.93 -22.67
C TRP A 158 -18.26 1.57 -24.11
N GLN A 159 -17.06 1.02 -24.36
CA GLN A 159 -16.65 0.64 -25.72
C GLN A 159 -17.47 -0.51 -26.30
N PHE A 160 -17.89 -1.48 -25.48
CA PHE A 160 -18.65 -2.64 -25.95
C PHE A 160 -20.16 -2.46 -25.94
N PHE A 161 -20.70 -1.67 -25.01
CA PHE A 161 -22.13 -1.62 -24.76
C PHE A 161 -22.70 -0.21 -24.69
N GLY A 162 -21.86 0.82 -24.57
CA GLY A 162 -22.31 2.20 -24.38
C GLY A 162 -23.02 2.44 -23.04
N SER A 163 -22.74 1.61 -22.03
CA SER A 163 -23.33 1.69 -20.68
C SER A 163 -22.42 1.05 -19.64
N SER A 164 -22.45 1.57 -18.41
CA SER A 164 -21.79 0.98 -17.24
C SER A 164 -22.68 -0.03 -16.50
N ASP A 165 -23.97 -0.15 -16.85
CA ASP A 165 -24.91 -1.15 -16.31
C ASP A 165 -25.05 -2.33 -17.27
N VAL A 166 -24.03 -3.19 -17.27
CA VAL A 166 -23.89 -4.31 -18.22
C VAL A 166 -23.56 -5.63 -17.52
N ALA A 167 -23.75 -5.69 -16.20
CA ALA A 167 -23.66 -6.95 -15.46
C ALA A 167 -24.65 -7.97 -16.04
N GLY A 168 -24.20 -9.21 -16.25
CA GLY A 168 -24.95 -10.26 -16.92
C GLY A 168 -24.84 -10.25 -18.45
N GLN A 169 -24.18 -9.27 -19.07
CA GLN A 169 -23.88 -9.31 -20.50
C GLN A 169 -22.72 -10.27 -20.80
N ARG A 170 -22.61 -10.71 -22.06
CA ARG A 170 -21.54 -11.61 -22.50
C ARG A 170 -20.51 -10.87 -23.34
N ILE A 171 -19.24 -11.20 -23.12
CA ILE A 171 -18.12 -10.82 -23.99
C ILE A 171 -17.31 -12.08 -24.33
N THR A 172 -16.45 -12.00 -25.33
CA THR A 172 -15.55 -13.09 -25.71
C THR A 172 -14.11 -12.70 -25.42
N ILE A 173 -13.33 -13.59 -24.80
CA ILE A 173 -11.90 -13.40 -24.56
C ILE A 173 -11.20 -14.70 -24.98
N GLY A 174 -10.20 -14.60 -25.85
CA GLY A 174 -9.48 -15.79 -26.34
C GLY A 174 -10.38 -16.83 -27.01
N GLY A 175 -11.46 -16.40 -27.66
CA GLY A 175 -12.46 -17.29 -28.28
C GLY A 175 -13.43 -17.97 -27.31
N LYS A 176 -13.33 -17.73 -25.99
CA LYS A 176 -14.25 -18.26 -24.98
C LYS A 176 -15.24 -17.19 -24.50
N PRO A 177 -16.52 -17.53 -24.29
CA PRO A 177 -17.49 -16.60 -23.73
C PRO A 177 -17.26 -16.39 -22.24
N PHE A 178 -17.37 -15.14 -21.79
CA PHE A 178 -17.36 -14.74 -20.38
C PHE A 178 -18.61 -13.90 -20.07
N LEU A 179 -19.12 -14.05 -18.86
CA LEU A 179 -20.21 -13.25 -18.31
C LEU A 179 -19.64 -12.08 -17.50
N VAL A 180 -20.06 -10.86 -17.82
CA VAL A 180 -19.70 -9.66 -17.05
C VAL A 180 -20.35 -9.77 -15.67
N ALA A 181 -19.54 -9.96 -14.63
CA ALA A 181 -19.99 -10.05 -13.24
C ALA A 181 -20.20 -8.67 -12.62
N ALA A 182 -19.30 -7.74 -12.94
CA ALA A 182 -19.30 -6.38 -12.42
C ALA A 182 -18.61 -5.40 -13.38
N VAL A 183 -18.94 -4.12 -13.22
CA VAL A 183 -18.24 -3.00 -13.86
C VAL A 183 -17.56 -2.15 -12.78
N THR A 184 -16.25 -1.98 -12.86
CA THR A 184 -15.47 -1.17 -11.92
C THR A 184 -15.37 0.28 -12.37
N GLN A 185 -15.21 1.17 -11.39
CA GLN A 185 -14.90 2.57 -11.60
C GLN A 185 -13.38 2.78 -11.41
N PRO A 186 -12.61 3.08 -12.48
CA PRO A 186 -11.23 3.52 -12.36
C PRO A 186 -11.11 4.78 -11.49
N GLU A 187 -10.03 4.94 -10.74
CA GLU A 187 -9.84 6.18 -9.98
C GLU A 187 -9.49 7.36 -10.89
N ASP A 188 -10.17 8.49 -10.68
CA ASP A 188 -9.87 9.73 -11.39
C ASP A 188 -8.76 10.53 -10.68
N ASN A 189 -7.52 10.05 -10.78
CA ASN A 189 -6.35 10.82 -10.37
C ASN A 189 -5.11 10.56 -11.24
N ALA A 190 -4.25 11.57 -11.34
CA ALA A 190 -3.09 11.53 -12.23
C ALA A 190 -2.09 10.41 -11.91
N LEU A 191 -1.96 10.02 -10.64
CA LEU A 191 -1.06 8.94 -10.25
C LEU A 191 -1.62 7.58 -10.68
N PHE A 192 -2.91 7.36 -10.46
CA PHE A 192 -3.62 6.19 -10.94
C PHE A 192 -3.55 6.10 -12.47
N ALA A 193 -3.88 7.16 -13.20
CA ALA A 193 -3.81 7.18 -14.67
C ALA A 193 -2.40 6.87 -15.21
N ALA A 194 -1.35 7.32 -14.51
CA ALA A 194 0.04 7.05 -14.88
C ALA A 194 0.44 5.57 -14.67
N SER A 195 -0.08 4.90 -13.64
CA SER A 195 0.24 3.50 -13.34
C SER A 195 -0.71 2.50 -14.01
N TYR A 196 -2.01 2.80 -14.07
CA TYR A 196 -3.06 1.96 -14.66
C TYR A 196 -2.97 1.92 -16.20
N GLY A 197 -2.51 3.03 -16.80
CA GLY A 197 -2.37 3.15 -18.24
C GLY A 197 -3.67 3.54 -18.95
N LYS A 198 -3.67 3.42 -20.28
CA LYS A 198 -4.76 3.88 -21.16
C LYS A 198 -5.61 2.76 -21.75
N LYS A 199 -5.15 1.52 -21.64
CA LYS A 199 -5.94 0.38 -22.12
C LYS A 199 -7.11 0.16 -21.15
N PRO A 200 -8.30 -0.19 -21.64
CA PRO A 200 -9.33 -0.70 -20.77
C PRO A 200 -8.82 -1.92 -20.03
N HIS A 201 -9.27 -2.10 -18.80
CA HIS A 201 -8.83 -3.17 -17.92
C HIS A 201 -9.93 -4.18 -17.66
N LEU A 202 -9.55 -5.44 -17.44
CA LEU A 202 -10.46 -6.46 -16.93
C LEU A 202 -9.78 -7.37 -15.91
N TYR A 203 -10.60 -8.05 -15.12
CA TYR A 203 -10.20 -9.02 -14.12
C TYR A 203 -10.93 -10.33 -14.40
N LEU A 204 -10.18 -11.43 -14.45
CA LEU A 204 -10.68 -12.78 -14.68
C LEU A 204 -10.02 -13.74 -13.70
N SER A 205 -10.54 -14.95 -13.53
CA SER A 205 -9.87 -15.94 -12.69
C SER A 205 -8.53 -16.37 -13.28
N TYR A 206 -7.57 -16.68 -12.41
CA TYR A 206 -6.29 -17.26 -12.82
C TYR A 206 -6.48 -18.59 -13.55
N SER A 207 -7.43 -19.42 -13.11
CA SER A 207 -7.79 -20.68 -13.78
C SER A 207 -8.20 -20.46 -15.23
N ALA A 208 -9.07 -19.47 -15.51
CA ALA A 208 -9.48 -19.15 -16.87
C ALA A 208 -8.31 -18.62 -17.72
N LEU A 209 -7.42 -17.82 -17.13
CA LEU A 209 -6.20 -17.38 -17.81
C LEU A 209 -5.28 -18.56 -18.12
N ALA A 210 -5.04 -19.45 -17.16
CA ALA A 210 -4.12 -20.58 -17.31
C ALA A 210 -4.57 -21.56 -18.40
N GLU A 211 -5.88 -21.69 -18.64
CA GLU A 211 -6.40 -22.44 -19.79
C GLU A 211 -6.13 -21.74 -21.13
N MET A 212 -6.06 -20.40 -21.16
CA MET A 212 -5.82 -19.62 -22.38
C MET A 212 -4.32 -19.43 -22.66
N LEU A 213 -3.52 -19.21 -21.61
CA LEU A 213 -2.10 -18.89 -21.63
C LEU A 213 -1.36 -19.69 -20.53
N PRO A 214 -1.10 -21.00 -20.74
CA PRO A 214 -0.51 -21.89 -19.71
C PRO A 214 0.89 -21.48 -19.25
N GLU A 215 1.61 -20.74 -20.08
CA GLU A 215 2.92 -20.19 -19.79
C GLU A 215 2.88 -19.05 -18.78
N ARG A 216 1.73 -18.42 -18.54
CA ARG A 216 1.62 -17.26 -17.66
C ARG A 216 1.59 -17.66 -16.18
N LYS A 217 2.55 -17.15 -15.43
CA LYS A 217 2.80 -17.51 -14.02
C LYS A 217 2.38 -16.39 -13.09
N ILE A 218 2.16 -16.75 -11.83
CA ILE A 218 1.76 -15.83 -10.77
C ILE A 218 2.97 -14.94 -10.44
N THR A 219 2.76 -13.63 -10.42
CA THR A 219 3.82 -12.65 -10.15
C THR A 219 3.58 -11.87 -8.86
N CYS A 220 2.37 -11.95 -8.30
CA CYS A 220 2.04 -11.31 -7.03
C CYS A 220 1.30 -12.32 -6.13
N TYR A 221 1.77 -12.44 -4.90
CA TYR A 221 1.12 -13.17 -3.83
C TYR A 221 0.88 -12.22 -2.65
N GLU A 222 -0.27 -12.27 -2.02
CA GLU A 222 -0.63 -11.39 -0.92
C GLU A 222 -1.31 -12.19 0.19
N ALA A 223 -1.04 -11.84 1.44
CA ALA A 223 -1.61 -12.52 2.59
C ALA A 223 -1.93 -11.54 3.73
N ILE A 224 -3.01 -11.82 4.44
CA ILE A 224 -3.35 -11.23 5.74
C ILE A 224 -3.38 -12.35 6.75
N LEU A 225 -2.43 -12.32 7.69
CA LEU A 225 -2.23 -13.38 8.66
C LEU A 225 -1.90 -12.80 10.05
N PRO A 226 -2.13 -13.56 11.13
CA PRO A 226 -1.76 -13.14 12.47
C PRO A 226 -0.26 -12.88 12.60
N SER A 227 0.09 -11.86 13.36
CA SER A 227 1.46 -11.38 13.53
C SER A 227 1.67 -10.97 15.00
N PRO A 228 1.94 -11.95 15.89
CA PRO A 228 2.07 -11.69 17.32
C PRO A 228 3.28 -10.83 17.67
N VAL A 229 4.30 -10.82 16.79
CA VAL A 229 5.48 -9.96 16.90
C VAL A 229 5.75 -9.26 15.57
N THR A 230 6.37 -8.08 15.65
CA THR A 230 6.71 -7.26 14.46
C THR A 230 7.52 -8.09 13.45
N GLY A 231 7.10 -8.08 12.19
CA GLY A 231 7.79 -8.77 11.10
C GLY A 231 7.45 -10.26 10.94
N PHE A 232 6.78 -10.89 11.91
CA PHE A 232 6.44 -12.33 11.87
C PHE A 232 5.71 -12.71 10.58
N GLY A 233 4.61 -12.01 10.25
CA GLY A 233 3.83 -12.34 9.07
C GLY A 233 4.63 -12.24 7.76
N LYS A 234 5.49 -11.21 7.65
CA LYS A 234 6.35 -11.01 6.47
C LYS A 234 7.39 -12.12 6.36
N GLU A 235 8.09 -12.42 7.45
CA GLU A 235 9.12 -13.46 7.50
C GLU A 235 8.52 -14.84 7.19
N LEU A 236 7.34 -15.13 7.72
CA LEU A 236 6.65 -16.40 7.50
C LEU A 236 6.32 -16.61 6.02
N VAL A 237 5.70 -15.62 5.36
CA VAL A 237 5.36 -15.72 3.93
C VAL A 237 6.62 -15.76 3.06
N ALA A 238 7.61 -14.92 3.35
CA ALA A 238 8.86 -14.88 2.60
C ALA A 238 9.64 -16.21 2.71
N LYS A 239 9.71 -16.79 3.91
CA LYS A 239 10.31 -18.10 4.15
C LYS A 239 9.54 -19.18 3.41
N GLY A 240 8.21 -19.21 3.49
CA GLY A 240 7.39 -20.20 2.78
C GLY A 240 7.63 -20.21 1.26
N LEU A 241 7.73 -19.02 0.64
CA LEU A 241 8.09 -18.90 -0.78
C LEU A 241 9.52 -19.35 -1.05
N SER A 242 10.48 -18.99 -0.19
CA SER A 242 11.87 -19.39 -0.34
C SER A 242 12.08 -20.90 -0.19
N ASP A 243 11.39 -21.54 0.77
CA ASP A 243 11.44 -22.99 1.00
C ASP A 243 10.83 -23.76 -0.18
N ALA A 244 9.87 -23.15 -0.88
CA ALA A 244 9.33 -23.63 -2.14
C ALA A 244 10.21 -23.31 -3.37
N GLY A 245 11.37 -22.67 -3.18
CA GLY A 245 12.35 -22.37 -4.22
C GLY A 245 12.12 -21.07 -4.99
N PHE A 246 11.25 -20.19 -4.50
CA PHE A 246 10.93 -18.92 -5.15
C PHE A 246 11.70 -17.75 -4.54
N SER A 247 12.26 -16.90 -5.40
CA SER A 247 12.80 -15.60 -5.01
C SER A 247 11.71 -14.54 -5.16
N ALA A 248 11.34 -13.90 -4.05
CA ALA A 248 10.30 -12.88 -4.02
C ALA A 248 10.76 -11.65 -3.25
N GLU A 249 10.37 -10.47 -3.71
CA GLU A 249 10.46 -9.24 -2.93
C GLU A 249 9.24 -9.15 -2.01
N ALA A 250 9.45 -9.34 -0.71
CA ALA A 250 8.40 -9.26 0.29
C ALA A 250 8.30 -7.86 0.92
N VAL A 251 7.09 -7.33 0.98
CA VAL A 251 6.75 -6.04 1.58
C VAL A 251 5.66 -6.24 2.62
N GLU A 252 5.85 -5.66 3.82
CA GLU A 252 4.80 -5.64 4.85
C GLU A 252 3.97 -4.35 4.71
N ASN A 253 2.86 -4.43 4.00
CA ASN A 253 1.97 -3.30 3.69
C ASN A 253 1.50 -2.60 4.96
N SER A 254 1.12 -3.39 5.97
CA SER A 254 0.61 -2.87 7.25
C SER A 254 1.61 -1.99 8.00
N ALA A 255 2.91 -2.21 7.83
CA ALA A 255 3.98 -1.43 8.43
C ALA A 255 4.58 -0.39 7.46
N ARG A 256 4.19 -0.36 6.18
CA ARG A 256 4.82 0.41 5.09
C ARG A 256 5.06 1.89 5.41
N PHE A 257 4.08 2.51 6.08
CA PHE A 257 4.08 3.94 6.40
C PHE A 257 4.52 4.25 7.85
N SER A 258 5.03 3.25 8.58
CA SER A 258 5.62 3.46 9.90
C SER A 258 6.87 4.34 9.80
N ILE A 259 7.16 5.10 10.87
CA ILE A 259 8.33 6.00 10.91
C ILE A 259 9.65 5.27 10.61
N PRO A 260 9.92 4.07 11.15
CA PRO A 260 11.14 3.32 10.81
C PRO A 260 11.23 3.03 9.30
N ASN A 261 10.16 2.51 8.69
CA ASN A 261 10.16 2.16 7.28
C ASN A 261 10.26 3.39 6.36
N LEU A 262 9.63 4.51 6.73
CA LEU A 262 9.79 5.78 6.00
C LEU A 262 11.21 6.34 6.12
N TRP A 263 11.86 6.15 7.27
CA TRP A 263 13.25 6.56 7.47
C TRP A 263 14.23 5.70 6.66
N GLU A 264 14.02 4.38 6.62
CA GLU A 264 14.76 3.49 5.73
C GLU A 264 14.57 3.87 4.27
N ARG A 265 13.33 4.21 3.89
CA ARG A 265 12.97 4.71 2.56
C ARG A 265 13.67 6.02 2.18
N LEU A 266 13.97 6.89 3.15
CA LEU A 266 14.79 8.10 2.95
C LEU A 266 16.27 7.74 2.74
N LYS A 267 16.81 6.82 3.53
CA LYS A 267 18.22 6.39 3.42
C LYS A 267 18.53 5.73 2.08
N SER A 268 17.55 5.05 1.48
CA SER A 268 17.73 4.30 0.24
C SER A 268 17.49 5.10 -1.05
N ILE A 269 17.27 6.43 -0.99
CA ILE A 269 16.91 7.27 -2.16
C ILE A 269 17.77 6.98 -3.40
N GLY A 270 19.11 6.88 -3.26
CA GLY A 270 20.02 6.70 -4.38
C GLY A 270 20.06 5.28 -4.95
N ASN A 271 19.97 4.26 -4.09
CA ASN A 271 20.05 2.87 -4.52
C ASN A 271 18.70 2.34 -5.02
N ARG A 272 17.58 2.89 -4.51
CA ARG A 272 16.21 2.52 -4.89
C ARG A 272 15.91 2.74 -6.38
N SER A 273 16.51 3.76 -6.99
CA SER A 273 16.32 4.00 -8.43
C SER A 273 17.00 2.94 -9.30
N MET A 274 17.87 2.11 -8.73
CA MET A 274 18.45 0.96 -9.40
C MET A 274 17.52 -0.24 -9.19
N ARG A 275 16.90 -0.72 -10.27
CA ARG A 275 16.34 -2.08 -10.31
C ARG A 275 17.33 -2.98 -11.00
N LEU A 276 17.77 -4.00 -10.29
CA LEU A 276 18.66 -5.03 -10.81
C LEU A 276 17.91 -6.35 -11.03
N ASP A 277 16.70 -6.46 -10.50
CA ASP A 277 15.77 -7.57 -10.70
C ASP A 277 14.87 -7.36 -11.93
N THR A 278 14.20 -8.43 -12.34
CA THR A 278 13.20 -8.49 -13.42
C THR A 278 11.76 -8.36 -12.89
N ILE A 279 11.58 -7.98 -11.62
CA ILE A 279 10.27 -7.94 -10.98
C ILE A 279 9.48 -6.75 -11.53
N GLN A 280 8.33 -7.05 -12.13
CA GLN A 280 7.36 -6.05 -12.57
C GLN A 280 6.29 -5.88 -11.51
N TYR A 281 6.16 -4.66 -10.99
CA TYR A 281 5.11 -4.36 -10.02
C TYR A 281 3.78 -4.12 -10.69
N PRO A 282 2.69 -4.62 -10.11
CA PRO A 282 1.35 -4.26 -10.55
C PRO A 282 1.07 -2.78 -10.30
N TYR A 283 0.08 -2.23 -11.00
CA TYR A 283 -0.21 -0.79 -10.94
C TYR A 283 -0.46 -0.29 -9.52
N TRP A 284 -1.14 -1.08 -8.66
CA TRP A 284 -1.43 -0.69 -7.27
C TRP A 284 -0.17 -0.58 -6.41
N GLU A 285 0.83 -1.44 -6.63
CA GLU A 285 2.09 -1.34 -5.91
C GLU A 285 2.92 -0.14 -6.38
N ASN A 286 2.92 0.15 -7.68
CA ASN A 286 3.57 1.36 -8.20
C ASN A 286 3.00 2.63 -7.55
N ILE A 287 1.68 2.70 -7.37
CA ILE A 287 1.01 3.80 -6.65
C ILE A 287 1.47 3.84 -5.19
N ALA A 288 1.44 2.70 -4.48
CA ALA A 288 1.85 2.62 -3.08
C ALA A 288 3.31 3.04 -2.84
N VAL A 289 4.22 2.64 -3.73
CA VAL A 289 5.64 3.03 -3.76
C VAL A 289 5.78 4.55 -3.87
N VAL A 290 5.05 5.19 -4.79
CA VAL A 290 5.10 6.66 -4.96
C VAL A 290 4.54 7.37 -3.74
N ILE A 291 3.44 6.89 -3.15
CA ILE A 291 2.87 7.49 -1.95
C ILE A 291 3.81 7.30 -0.75
N GLN A 292 4.49 6.16 -0.64
CA GLN A 292 5.51 5.94 0.39
C GLN A 292 6.68 6.92 0.23
N ASP A 293 7.11 7.20 -1.00
CA ASP A 293 8.17 8.18 -1.29
C ASP A 293 7.75 9.59 -0.87
N ARG A 294 6.52 10.00 -1.20
CA ARG A 294 5.96 11.28 -0.75
C ARG A 294 5.90 11.36 0.78
N CYS A 295 5.42 10.31 1.44
CA CYS A 295 5.37 10.24 2.90
C CYS A 295 6.76 10.33 3.54
N ALA A 296 7.77 9.69 2.94
CA ALA A 296 9.15 9.77 3.38
C ALA A 296 9.69 11.21 3.27
N LEU A 297 9.41 11.92 2.17
CA LEU A 297 9.78 13.34 2.01
C LEU A 297 9.07 14.26 3.01
N PHE A 298 7.78 14.01 3.30
CA PHE A 298 7.07 14.75 4.35
C PHE A 298 7.70 14.51 5.72
N LEU A 299 8.07 13.27 6.04
CA LEU A 299 8.79 12.96 7.28
C LEU A 299 10.12 13.71 7.39
N PHE A 300 10.89 13.80 6.28
CA PHE A 300 12.10 14.61 6.26
C PHE A 300 11.81 16.11 6.56
N GLY A 301 10.77 16.66 5.93
CA GLY A 301 10.31 18.03 6.20
C GLY A 301 9.84 18.25 7.63
N GLU A 302 9.14 17.29 8.22
CA GLU A 302 8.72 17.29 9.63
C GLU A 302 9.93 17.38 10.55
N LEU A 303 10.93 16.52 10.35
CA LEU A 303 12.15 16.52 11.17
C LEU A 303 12.93 17.84 11.04
N ALA A 304 13.01 18.41 9.84
CA ALA A 304 13.65 19.71 9.61
C ALA A 304 12.89 20.85 10.31
N ALA A 305 11.55 20.90 10.17
CA ALA A 305 10.71 21.90 10.82
C ALA A 305 10.80 21.81 12.34
N LEU A 306 10.78 20.59 12.89
CA LEU A 306 10.95 20.35 14.32
C LEU A 306 12.33 20.82 14.81
N ALA A 307 13.41 20.49 14.10
CA ALA A 307 14.75 20.94 14.43
C ALA A 307 14.87 22.47 14.44
N LEU A 308 14.32 23.15 13.41
CA LEU A 308 14.31 24.61 13.34
C LEU A 308 13.48 25.25 14.46
N SER A 309 12.36 24.63 14.84
CA SER A 309 11.56 25.07 15.99
C SER A 309 12.37 24.97 17.30
N LEU A 310 13.05 23.84 17.53
CA LEU A 310 13.87 23.65 18.73
C LEU A 310 15.04 24.64 18.79
N ILE A 311 15.69 24.92 17.66
CA ILE A 311 16.75 25.94 17.57
C ILE A 311 16.19 27.31 17.95
N ALA A 312 15.04 27.72 17.40
CA ALA A 312 14.40 28.99 17.74
C ALA A 312 14.04 29.08 19.23
N LEU A 313 13.56 27.97 19.83
CA LEU A 313 13.25 27.87 21.25
C LEU A 313 14.50 28.03 22.13
N VAL A 314 15.60 27.36 21.78
CA VAL A 314 16.88 27.49 22.48
C VAL A 314 17.41 28.93 22.40
N ILE A 315 17.35 29.56 21.23
CA ILE A 315 17.76 30.97 21.06
C ILE A 315 16.89 31.88 21.93
N ALA A 316 15.57 31.68 21.94
CA ALA A 316 14.66 32.44 22.81
C ALA A 316 15.05 32.28 24.28
N PHE A 317 15.26 31.04 24.75
CA PHE A 317 15.66 30.74 26.11
C PHE A 317 16.99 31.41 26.49
N LEU A 318 18.01 31.36 25.62
CA LEU A 318 19.29 32.01 25.87
C LEU A 318 19.16 33.52 26.02
N ILE A 319 18.33 34.16 25.18
CA ILE A 319 18.02 35.60 25.29
C ILE A 319 17.32 35.91 26.62
N PHE A 320 16.27 35.15 26.97
CA PHE A 320 15.56 35.32 28.25
C PHE A 320 16.48 35.14 29.46
N LYS A 321 17.39 34.15 29.42
CA LYS A 321 18.39 33.90 30.48
C LYS A 321 19.38 35.07 30.62
N GLN A 322 19.83 35.68 29.52
CA GLN A 322 20.68 36.86 29.55
C GLN A 322 19.97 38.04 30.21
N ASP A 323 18.68 38.25 29.91
CA ASP A 323 17.89 39.32 30.53
C ASP A 323 17.68 39.10 32.03
N LEU A 324 17.40 37.87 32.46
CA LEU A 324 17.31 37.52 33.89
C LEU A 324 18.61 37.84 34.64
N LYS A 325 19.77 37.51 34.06
CA LYS A 325 21.09 37.88 34.63
C LYS A 325 21.28 39.40 34.67
N ALA A 326 20.88 40.12 33.63
CA ALA A 326 20.98 41.58 33.58
C ALA A 326 20.05 42.27 34.60
N LEU A 327 18.87 41.71 34.88
CA LEU A 327 17.96 42.15 35.93
C LEU A 327 18.53 41.87 37.33
N GLY A 328 19.03 40.66 37.57
CA GLY A 328 19.67 40.30 38.85
C GLY A 328 20.90 41.16 39.18
N GLY A 329 21.74 41.46 38.18
CA GLY A 329 22.91 42.33 38.36
C GLY A 329 22.56 43.81 38.63
N LYS A 330 21.36 44.27 38.24
CA LYS A 330 20.85 45.62 38.56
C LYS A 330 20.24 45.72 39.96
N LEU A 331 19.81 44.59 40.53
CA LEU A 331 19.20 44.52 41.87
C LEU A 331 20.25 44.44 43.00
N VAL A 332 21.53 44.22 42.70
CA VAL A 332 22.63 44.32 43.68
C VAL A 332 23.02 45.80 43.84
N PRO A 333 22.78 46.44 45.00
CA PRO A 333 23.10 47.85 45.18
C PRO A 333 24.62 48.07 45.07
N LYS A 334 25.02 49.14 44.36
CA LYS A 334 26.43 49.56 44.19
C LYS A 334 27.16 49.92 45.50
N HIS A 335 26.48 49.89 46.65
CA HIS A 335 27.04 50.27 47.95
C HIS A 335 27.78 49.18 48.72
N PHE A 336 27.91 47.96 48.18
CA PHE A 336 28.65 46.86 48.83
C PHE A 336 29.93 46.41 48.12
N LYS A 337 30.47 47.22 47.20
CA LYS A 337 31.84 47.04 46.70
C LYS A 337 32.77 48.04 47.39
N ARG A 338 33.29 47.68 48.55
CA ARG A 338 34.56 48.20 49.08
C ARG A 338 35.53 47.05 49.19
#